data_AF-A0A3M7D3U6-F1
#
_entry.id   AF-A0A3M7D3U6-F1
#
_cell.length_a   1.000
_cell.length_b   1.000
_cell.length_c   1.000
_cell.angle_alpha   90.00
_cell.angle_beta   90.00
_cell.angle_gamma   90.00
#
_symmetry.space_group_name_H-M   'P 1'
#
loop_
_entity.id
_entity.type
_entity.pdbx_description
1 polymer ?
#
loop_
_entity_poly.entity_id
_entity_poly.type
_entity_poly.pdbx_seq_one_letter_code
_entity_poly.pdbx_strand_id
1 'polypeptide(L)'
;MIVDPVEALKKTVSATATVAPTASVSPVPTVVPSLPEYQTASETGNRTLWVVFVVMLVASVVFSGMSWSVPMSKRLYHVITTLITITAALSYFAMASGHGASYHHVVERESHQHVPDTTHDIYREVYYARYIDWSITTPLLLLDLCLLAGMNGGSILIAIVADLIMILTGLFAAYGAEGTPQKWGWYAIACIAYLVVIWQLAYHGRGMAMNKGGKVGNFFAAIGGFTLIIWTVYPIIWGIADGSRNMNPDEEIIAYAILDILAKPIFGAWLLFTHQSMPESNVELGGFWSQGLSGEGQIRVGDDEEGA
;
A
#
# COMPACT_ATOMS: atom_id res chain seq x y z
N MET A 1 29.58 12.44 99.56
CA MET A 1 30.47 13.34 98.80
C MET A 1 29.89 13.43 97.39
N ILE A 2 28.69 13.99 97.29
CA ILE A 2 28.38 15.32 96.73
C ILE A 2 28.99 15.46 95.34
N VAL A 3 28.36 14.80 94.37
CA VAL A 3 28.54 15.10 92.95
C VAL A 3 27.99 16.50 92.75
N ASP A 4 28.82 17.41 92.26
CA ASP A 4 28.44 18.79 91.99
C ASP A 4 27.27 18.78 90.97
N PRO A 5 26.07 19.27 91.34
CA PRO A 5 24.92 19.29 90.43
C PRO A 5 25.18 20.14 89.17
N VAL A 6 26.19 21.03 89.19
CA VAL A 6 26.60 21.85 88.04
C VAL A 6 27.47 21.05 87.06
N GLU A 7 28.31 20.11 87.53
CA GLU A 7 29.07 19.22 86.65
C GLU A 7 28.19 18.18 85.97
N ALA A 8 27.18 17.66 86.68
CA ALA A 8 26.19 16.76 86.09
C ALA A 8 25.39 17.47 84.98
N LEU A 9 25.00 18.74 85.19
CA LEU A 9 24.28 19.55 84.20
C LEU A 9 25.14 19.89 82.98
N LYS A 10 26.43 20.23 83.17
CA LYS A 10 27.35 20.51 82.06
C LYS A 10 27.57 19.31 81.15
N LYS A 11 27.56 18.09 81.71
CA LYS A 11 27.70 16.85 80.93
C LYS A 11 26.45 16.51 80.11
N THR A 12 25.26 16.97 80.54
CA THR A 12 24.00 16.77 79.82
C THR A 12 23.77 17.81 78.70
N VAL A 13 24.31 19.03 78.84
CA VAL A 13 24.07 20.13 77.88
C VAL A 13 24.99 20.07 76.64
N SER A 14 26.11 19.34 76.70
CA SER A 14 27.01 19.16 75.55
C SER A 14 26.62 18.04 74.58
N ALA A 15 25.51 17.35 74.81
CA ALA A 15 24.89 16.47 73.81
C ALA A 15 24.00 17.31 72.90
N THR A 16 24.60 18.21 72.12
CA THR A 16 23.92 18.79 70.96
C THR A 16 23.67 17.63 70.00
N ALA A 17 22.44 17.10 69.99
CA ALA A 17 22.02 16.15 68.98
C ALA A 17 22.23 16.83 67.63
N THR A 18 23.24 16.39 66.88
CA THR A 18 23.34 16.67 65.46
C THR A 18 22.11 16.03 64.84
N VAL A 19 21.07 16.84 64.61
CA VAL A 19 19.95 16.45 63.77
C VAL A 19 20.59 16.14 62.42
N ALA A 20 20.73 14.85 62.11
CA ALA A 20 21.12 14.44 60.77
C ALA A 20 20.16 15.15 59.81
N PRO A 21 20.65 15.81 58.74
CA PRO A 21 19.77 16.44 57.79
C PRO A 21 18.79 15.36 57.34
N THR A 22 17.49 15.59 57.56
CA THR A 22 16.45 14.71 57.03
C THR A 22 16.74 14.57 55.55
N ALA A 23 17.00 13.33 55.11
CA ALA A 23 17.31 13.05 53.72
C ALA A 23 16.36 13.86 52.86
N SER A 24 16.88 14.84 52.11
CA SER A 24 16.06 15.62 51.20
C SER A 24 15.48 14.59 50.26
N VAL A 25 14.20 14.28 50.41
CA VAL A 25 13.52 13.37 49.50
C VAL A 25 13.67 14.03 48.15
N SER A 26 14.51 13.46 47.28
CA SER A 26 14.71 14.00 45.94
C SER A 26 13.32 14.22 45.34
N PRO A 27 13.05 15.37 44.69
CA PRO A 27 11.74 15.63 44.12
C PRO A 27 11.34 14.43 43.28
N VAL A 28 10.17 13.85 43.56
CA VAL A 28 9.64 12.77 42.72
C VAL A 28 9.54 13.34 41.31
N PRO A 29 10.16 12.70 40.30
CA PRO A 29 10.04 13.15 38.92
C PRO A 29 8.56 13.27 38.58
N THR A 30 8.08 14.49 38.41
CA THR A 30 6.69 14.71 38.00
C THR A 30 6.64 14.37 36.53
N VAL A 31 6.12 13.20 36.19
CA VAL A 31 5.80 12.85 34.80
C VAL A 31 4.61 13.71 34.40
N VAL A 32 4.88 14.83 33.75
CA VAL A 32 3.84 15.65 33.14
C VAL A 32 3.32 14.87 31.92
N PRO A 33 2.01 14.58 31.82
CA PRO A 33 1.46 13.94 30.63
C PRO A 33 1.84 14.75 29.39
N SER A 34 2.51 14.13 28.42
CA SER A 34 2.83 14.78 27.16
C SER A 34 1.55 14.98 26.35
N LEU A 35 1.43 16.12 25.67
CA LEU A 35 0.36 16.32 24.69
C LEU A 35 0.51 15.29 23.56
N PRO A 36 -0.59 14.82 22.96
CA PRO A 36 -0.53 13.89 21.84
C PRO A 36 0.20 14.51 20.64
N GLU A 37 1.12 13.76 20.05
CA GLU A 37 1.85 14.16 18.84
C GLU A 37 1.04 13.76 17.60
N TYR A 38 0.89 14.69 16.64
CA TYR A 38 0.26 14.41 15.36
C TYR A 38 1.33 14.37 14.26
N GLN A 39 1.47 13.21 13.63
CA GLN A 39 2.35 13.03 12.47
C GLN A 39 1.52 13.13 11.20
N THR A 40 1.46 14.33 10.64
CA THR A 40 0.74 14.65 9.40
C THR A 40 1.69 14.97 8.27
N ALA A 41 1.23 14.83 7.04
CA ALA A 41 1.96 15.37 5.90
C ALA A 41 2.13 16.89 6.00
N SER A 42 3.31 17.38 5.59
CA SER A 42 3.55 18.79 5.40
C SER A 42 3.08 19.25 4.02
N GLU A 43 3.34 20.52 3.71
CA GLU A 43 3.11 21.06 2.37
C GLU A 43 3.86 20.26 1.28
N THR A 44 5.01 19.66 1.61
CA THR A 44 5.80 18.87 0.64
C THR A 44 5.06 17.59 0.24
N GLY A 45 4.55 16.83 1.21
CA GLY A 45 3.73 15.65 0.95
C GLY A 45 2.46 16.01 0.20
N ASN A 46 1.75 17.06 0.63
CA ASN A 46 0.52 17.49 -0.03
C ASN A 46 0.73 17.91 -1.50
N ARG A 47 1.78 18.72 -1.78
CA ARG A 47 2.15 19.09 -3.16
C ARG A 47 2.48 17.86 -3.99
N THR A 48 3.17 16.88 -3.42
CA THR A 48 3.49 15.61 -4.11
C THR A 48 2.22 14.87 -4.53
N LEU A 49 1.22 14.77 -3.64
CA LEU A 49 -0.06 14.13 -3.94
C LEU A 49 -0.77 14.82 -5.13
N TRP A 50 -0.81 16.16 -5.15
CA TRP A 50 -1.38 16.92 -6.26
C TRP A 50 -0.63 16.73 -7.58
N VAL A 51 0.70 16.70 -7.54
CA VAL A 51 1.52 16.46 -8.73
C VAL A 51 1.21 15.08 -9.32
N VAL A 52 1.16 14.04 -8.48
CA VAL A 52 0.87 12.68 -8.96
C VAL A 52 -0.58 12.56 -9.45
N PHE A 53 -1.55 13.21 -8.80
CA PHE A 53 -2.91 13.31 -9.32
C PHE A 53 -2.93 13.80 -10.78
N VAL A 54 -2.24 14.92 -11.06
CA VAL A 54 -2.18 15.48 -12.42
C VAL A 54 -1.48 14.52 -13.39
N VAL A 55 -0.38 13.89 -12.99
CA VAL A 55 0.32 12.90 -13.82
C VAL A 55 -0.59 11.72 -14.18
N MET A 56 -1.31 11.17 -13.20
CA MET A 56 -2.25 10.06 -13.41
C MET A 56 -3.40 10.48 -14.31
N LEU A 57 -3.97 11.67 -14.11
CA LEU A 57 -5.05 12.21 -14.92
C LEU A 57 -4.63 12.41 -16.38
N VAL A 58 -3.44 12.97 -16.61
CA VAL A 58 -2.88 13.13 -17.96
C VAL A 58 -2.68 11.76 -18.62
N ALA A 59 -2.13 10.78 -17.89
CA ALA A 59 -1.98 9.42 -18.40
C ALA A 59 -3.33 8.79 -18.78
N SER A 60 -4.37 8.98 -17.96
CA SER A 60 -5.72 8.51 -18.26
C SER A 60 -6.29 9.11 -19.54
N VAL A 61 -6.12 10.42 -19.75
CA VAL A 61 -6.56 11.11 -20.98
C VAL A 61 -5.81 10.57 -22.19
N VAL A 62 -4.49 10.41 -22.09
CA VAL A 62 -3.64 9.89 -23.17
C VAL A 62 -4.04 8.46 -23.53
N PHE A 63 -4.16 7.56 -22.55
CA PHE A 63 -4.52 6.15 -22.79
C PHE A 63 -5.96 6.01 -23.32
N SER A 64 -6.89 6.84 -22.83
CA SER A 64 -8.25 6.91 -23.38
C SER A 64 -8.23 7.34 -24.85
N GLY A 65 -7.46 8.40 -25.18
CA GLY A 65 -7.32 8.89 -26.55
C GLY A 65 -6.67 7.85 -27.48
N MET A 66 -5.61 7.17 -27.02
CA MET A 66 -5.00 6.05 -27.74
C MET A 66 -6.00 4.91 -27.99
N SER A 67 -6.89 4.65 -27.03
CA SER A 67 -7.89 3.60 -27.19
C SER A 67 -8.81 3.85 -28.38
N TRP A 68 -9.15 5.11 -28.69
CA TRP A 68 -10.13 5.46 -29.72
C TRP A 68 -9.75 5.01 -31.14
N SER A 69 -8.45 4.84 -31.42
CA SER A 69 -7.98 4.34 -32.72
C SER A 69 -8.01 2.81 -32.85
N VAL A 70 -8.36 2.09 -31.77
CA VAL A 70 -8.34 0.61 -31.72
C VAL A 70 -9.78 0.05 -31.70
N PRO A 71 -10.16 -0.92 -32.54
CA PRO A 71 -11.48 -1.55 -32.49
C PRO A 71 -11.81 -2.15 -31.11
N MET A 72 -13.09 -2.16 -30.72
CA MET A 72 -13.51 -2.62 -29.38
C MET A 72 -13.02 -4.04 -29.05
N SER A 73 -13.03 -4.94 -30.04
CA SER A 73 -12.54 -6.32 -29.89
C SER A 73 -11.06 -6.44 -29.51
N LYS A 74 -10.24 -5.41 -29.73
CA LYS A 74 -8.78 -5.41 -29.46
C LYS A 74 -8.37 -4.39 -28.40
N ARG A 75 -9.32 -3.67 -27.83
CA ARG A 75 -9.06 -2.52 -26.94
C ARG A 75 -8.85 -2.92 -25.48
N LEU A 76 -8.93 -4.21 -25.13
CA LEU A 76 -8.95 -4.67 -23.74
C LEU A 76 -7.79 -4.12 -22.90
N TYR A 77 -6.54 -4.22 -23.36
CA TYR A 77 -5.38 -3.63 -22.67
C TYR A 77 -5.54 -2.11 -22.45
N HIS A 78 -6.02 -1.37 -23.46
CA HIS A 78 -6.23 0.07 -23.33
C HIS A 78 -7.30 0.39 -22.29
N VAL A 79 -8.39 -0.40 -22.23
CA VAL A 79 -9.45 -0.23 -21.23
C VAL A 79 -8.90 -0.48 -19.83
N ILE A 80 -8.23 -1.62 -19.61
CA ILE A 80 -7.67 -2.00 -18.31
C ILE A 80 -6.64 -0.97 -17.84
N THR A 81 -5.65 -0.63 -18.68
CA THR A 81 -4.62 0.36 -18.37
C THR A 81 -5.20 1.76 -18.12
N THR A 82 -6.25 2.15 -18.84
CA THR A 82 -6.97 3.42 -18.58
C THR A 82 -7.65 3.39 -17.21
N LEU A 83 -8.37 2.31 -16.87
CA LEU A 83 -9.01 2.16 -15.56
C LEU A 83 -8.00 2.19 -14.41
N ILE A 84 -6.80 1.64 -14.61
CA ILE A 84 -5.70 1.71 -13.63
C ILE A 84 -5.36 3.17 -13.32
N THR A 85 -5.09 3.98 -14.34
CA THR A 85 -4.70 5.38 -14.15
C THR A 85 -5.84 6.26 -13.65
N ILE A 86 -7.09 6.00 -14.06
CA ILE A 86 -8.27 6.73 -13.56
C ILE A 86 -8.45 6.47 -12.06
N THR A 87 -8.38 5.19 -11.66
CA THR A 87 -8.51 4.81 -10.24
C THR A 87 -7.42 5.46 -9.40
N ALA A 88 -6.18 5.44 -9.89
CA ALA A 88 -5.07 6.10 -9.23
C ALA A 88 -5.29 7.62 -9.13
N ALA A 89 -5.72 8.29 -10.21
CA ALA A 89 -6.03 9.71 -10.17
C ALA A 89 -7.10 10.03 -9.11
N LEU A 90 -8.18 9.26 -9.03
CA LEU A 90 -9.22 9.45 -8.02
C LEU A 90 -8.69 9.26 -6.59
N SER A 91 -7.83 8.25 -6.37
CA SER A 91 -7.22 8.03 -5.06
C SER A 91 -6.27 9.15 -4.66
N TYR A 92 -5.38 9.58 -5.56
CA TYR A 92 -4.48 10.72 -5.30
C TYR A 92 -5.24 12.02 -5.05
N PHE A 93 -6.36 12.25 -5.75
CA PHE A 93 -7.26 13.37 -5.47
C PHE A 93 -7.88 13.25 -4.06
N ALA A 94 -8.37 12.08 -3.68
CA ALA A 94 -8.93 11.84 -2.34
C ALA A 94 -7.89 12.06 -1.23
N MET A 95 -6.66 11.58 -1.42
CA MET A 95 -5.56 11.79 -0.49
C MET A 95 -5.16 13.27 -0.40
N ALA A 96 -5.00 13.94 -1.55
CA ALA A 96 -4.60 15.36 -1.59
C ALA A 96 -5.66 16.30 -0.98
N SER A 97 -6.94 15.95 -1.10
CA SER A 97 -8.06 16.67 -0.49
C SER A 97 -8.33 16.33 0.97
N GLY A 98 -7.60 15.37 1.56
CA GLY A 98 -7.78 14.94 2.95
C GLY A 98 -8.94 13.97 3.18
N HIS A 99 -9.66 13.54 2.14
CA HIS A 99 -10.75 12.56 2.23
C HIS A 99 -10.28 11.10 2.19
N GLY A 100 -8.99 10.88 1.92
CA GLY A 100 -8.38 9.56 1.75
C GLY A 100 -7.40 9.16 2.85
N ALA A 101 -7.38 9.88 3.97
CA ALA A 101 -6.48 9.66 5.09
C ALA A 101 -7.24 9.64 6.42
N SER A 102 -6.73 8.90 7.40
CA SER A 102 -7.26 8.91 8.77
C SER A 102 -6.12 8.81 9.78
N TYR A 103 -6.37 9.21 11.03
CA TYR A 103 -5.38 9.09 12.09
C TYR A 103 -5.46 7.73 12.77
N HIS A 104 -4.34 7.02 12.79
CA HIS A 104 -4.16 5.81 13.59
C HIS A 104 -3.44 6.17 14.90
N HIS A 105 -4.07 5.85 16.03
CA HIS A 105 -3.53 6.10 17.37
C HIS A 105 -2.59 4.98 17.78
N VAL A 106 -1.42 5.38 18.26
CA VAL A 106 -0.36 4.50 18.72
C VAL A 106 0.18 5.02 20.04
N VAL A 107 0.50 4.10 20.96
CA VAL A 107 1.23 4.41 22.18
C VAL A 107 2.66 3.91 22.02
N GLU A 108 3.61 4.82 21.95
CA GLU A 108 5.04 4.50 21.94
C GLU A 108 5.58 4.48 23.37
N ARG A 109 6.33 3.43 23.72
CA ARG A 109 6.96 3.28 25.04
C ARG A 109 8.44 3.52 24.90
N GLU A 110 8.93 4.61 25.47
CA GLU A 110 10.36 4.84 25.61
C GLU A 110 10.86 4.16 26.88
N SER A 111 11.80 3.23 26.70
CA SER A 111 12.41 2.54 27.83
C SER A 111 13.65 3.27 28.31
N HIS A 112 13.72 3.53 29.61
CA HIS A 112 14.83 4.25 30.23
C HIS A 112 15.58 3.36 31.22
N GLN A 113 16.90 3.48 31.28
CA GLN A 113 17.72 2.62 32.17
C GLN A 113 17.62 3.00 33.65
N HIS A 114 17.40 4.29 33.95
CA HIS A 114 17.52 4.84 35.31
C HIS A 114 16.27 5.63 35.76
N VAL A 115 15.24 5.70 34.91
CA VAL A 115 13.94 6.31 35.24
C VAL A 115 12.81 5.41 34.74
N PRO A 116 11.58 5.53 35.28
CA PRO A 116 10.44 4.78 34.76
C PRO A 116 10.21 5.07 33.27
N ASP A 117 9.80 4.05 32.54
CA ASP A 117 9.46 4.17 31.12
C ASP A 117 8.37 5.24 30.90
N THR A 118 8.54 6.03 29.86
CA THR A 118 7.56 7.05 29.45
C THR A 118 6.73 6.53 28.29
N THR A 119 5.49 6.98 28.21
CA THR A 119 4.58 6.64 27.10
C THR A 119 4.16 7.90 26.38
N HIS A 120 4.21 7.88 25.06
CA HIS A 120 3.81 8.98 24.20
C HIS A 120 2.68 8.55 23.27
N ASP A 121 1.58 9.30 23.30
CA ASP A 121 0.47 9.12 22.39
C ASP A 121 0.76 9.80 21.06
N ILE A 122 0.77 9.02 19.98
CA ILE A 122 1.04 9.49 18.63
C ILE A 122 -0.12 9.15 17.71
N TYR A 123 -0.63 10.14 16.99
CA TYR A 123 -1.61 9.99 15.93
C TYR A 123 -0.92 10.13 14.59
N ARG A 124 -0.69 9.01 13.90
CA ARG A 124 -0.09 8.99 12.57
C ARG A 124 -1.15 9.03 11.50
N GLU A 125 -0.99 9.91 10.53
CA GLU A 125 -1.83 9.96 9.34
C GLU A 125 -1.54 8.74 8.45
N VAL A 126 -2.56 7.91 8.23
CA VAL A 126 -2.53 6.71 7.38
C VAL A 126 -3.40 6.95 6.16
N TYR A 127 -2.79 6.86 4.98
CA TYR A 127 -3.43 7.09 3.69
C TYR A 127 -4.18 5.85 3.19
N TYR A 128 -5.32 5.51 3.82
CA TYR A 128 -6.08 4.30 3.48
C TYR A 128 -6.58 4.26 2.03
N ALA A 129 -6.80 5.42 1.38
CA ALA A 129 -7.21 5.47 -0.03
C ALA A 129 -6.17 4.83 -0.96
N ARG A 130 -4.90 4.75 -0.54
CA ARG A 130 -3.84 4.03 -1.23
C ARG A 130 -4.13 2.53 -1.34
N TYR A 131 -4.61 1.91 -0.26
CA TYR A 131 -4.98 0.49 -0.26
C TYR A 131 -6.24 0.23 -1.07
N ILE A 132 -7.19 1.17 -1.09
CA ILE A 132 -8.37 1.11 -1.98
C ILE A 132 -7.91 1.15 -3.44
N ASP A 133 -7.03 2.09 -3.80
CA ASP A 133 -6.42 2.17 -5.13
C ASP A 133 -5.76 0.84 -5.52
N TRP A 134 -4.86 0.34 -4.67
CA TRP A 134 -4.15 -0.89 -4.95
C TRP A 134 -5.10 -2.07 -5.10
N SER A 135 -6.13 -2.20 -4.24
CA SER A 135 -7.12 -3.29 -4.33
C SER A 135 -7.88 -3.36 -5.66
N ILE A 136 -7.86 -2.27 -6.45
CA ILE A 136 -8.45 -2.22 -7.79
C ILE A 136 -7.36 -2.28 -8.86
N THR A 137 -6.29 -1.51 -8.70
CA THR A 137 -5.28 -1.33 -9.74
C THR A 137 -4.29 -2.48 -9.84
N THR A 138 -3.92 -3.13 -8.73
CA THR A 138 -3.01 -4.28 -8.77
C THR A 138 -3.66 -5.51 -9.40
N PRO A 139 -4.95 -5.84 -9.16
CA PRO A 139 -5.63 -6.88 -9.93
C PRO A 139 -5.73 -6.58 -11.43
N LEU A 140 -5.96 -5.33 -11.80
CA LEU A 140 -6.01 -4.92 -13.21
C LEU A 140 -4.63 -5.00 -13.87
N LEU A 141 -3.55 -4.62 -13.18
CA LEU A 141 -2.16 -4.77 -13.65
C LEU A 141 -1.80 -6.25 -13.84
N LEU A 142 -2.22 -7.11 -12.92
CA LEU A 142 -2.05 -8.56 -13.05
C LEU A 142 -2.87 -9.12 -14.20
N LEU A 143 -4.10 -8.64 -14.40
CA LEU A 143 -4.92 -9.05 -15.53
C LEU A 143 -4.21 -8.73 -16.86
N ASP A 144 -3.67 -7.53 -17.01
CA ASP A 144 -2.86 -7.15 -18.19
C ASP A 144 -1.68 -8.11 -18.41
N LEU A 145 -0.89 -8.40 -17.37
CA LEU A 145 0.26 -9.32 -17.46
C LEU A 145 -0.16 -10.76 -17.77
N CYS A 146 -1.19 -11.27 -17.09
CA CYS A 146 -1.65 -12.64 -17.28
C CYS A 146 -2.27 -12.84 -18.68
N LEU A 147 -2.99 -11.85 -19.20
CA LEU A 147 -3.50 -11.85 -20.57
C LEU A 147 -2.36 -11.83 -21.59
N LEU A 148 -1.34 -11.00 -21.35
CA LEU A 148 -0.13 -10.95 -22.18
C LEU A 148 0.54 -12.33 -22.24
N ALA A 149 0.72 -12.98 -21.10
CA ALA A 149 1.24 -14.35 -21.02
C ALA A 149 0.29 -15.41 -21.62
N GLY A 150 -1.01 -15.12 -21.72
CA GLY A 150 -2.04 -16.10 -22.12
C GLY A 150 -2.30 -17.15 -21.06
N MET A 151 -2.30 -16.73 -19.79
CA MET A 151 -2.63 -17.60 -18.67
C MET A 151 -4.12 -17.98 -18.72
N ASN A 152 -4.44 -19.17 -18.21
CA ASN A 152 -5.83 -19.62 -18.09
C ASN A 152 -6.56 -18.86 -16.96
N GLY A 153 -7.90 -18.83 -17.03
CA GLY A 153 -8.73 -18.10 -16.07
C GLY A 153 -8.57 -18.56 -14.61
N GLY A 154 -8.26 -19.84 -14.37
CA GLY A 154 -8.01 -20.34 -13.02
C GLY A 154 -6.73 -19.76 -12.41
N SER A 155 -5.63 -19.73 -13.17
CA SER A 155 -4.38 -19.09 -12.75
C SER A 155 -4.53 -17.58 -12.59
N ILE A 156 -5.30 -16.92 -13.47
CA ILE A 156 -5.64 -15.49 -13.37
C ILE A 156 -6.38 -15.22 -12.05
N LEU A 157 -7.41 -16.02 -11.75
CA LEU A 157 -8.20 -15.86 -10.53
C LEU A 157 -7.34 -16.04 -9.28
N ILE A 158 -6.44 -17.04 -9.25
CA ILE A 158 -5.52 -17.23 -8.12
C ILE A 158 -4.60 -16.02 -7.96
N ALA A 159 -4.05 -15.49 -9.06
CA ALA A 159 -3.19 -14.32 -9.01
C ALA A 159 -3.94 -13.09 -8.44
N ILE A 160 -5.15 -12.82 -8.92
CA ILE A 160 -6.00 -11.71 -8.45
C ILE A 160 -6.40 -11.88 -6.97
N VAL A 161 -6.80 -13.09 -6.56
CA VAL A 161 -7.20 -13.31 -5.16
C VAL A 161 -6.00 -13.22 -4.22
N ALA A 162 -4.84 -13.75 -4.60
CA ALA A 162 -3.61 -13.59 -3.83
C ALA A 162 -3.22 -12.12 -3.70
N ASP A 163 -3.36 -11.35 -4.78
CA ASP A 163 -3.11 -9.91 -4.78
C ASP A 163 -4.07 -9.13 -3.87
N LEU A 164 -5.37 -9.45 -3.90
CA LEU A 164 -6.34 -8.84 -2.97
C LEU A 164 -6.02 -9.18 -1.51
N ILE A 165 -5.64 -10.44 -1.22
CA ILE A 165 -5.19 -10.83 0.13
C ILE A 165 -3.97 -10.01 0.52
N MET A 166 -2.98 -9.86 -0.37
CA MET A 166 -1.77 -9.08 -0.14
C MET A 166 -2.11 -7.63 0.26
N ILE A 167 -2.95 -6.94 -0.52
CA ILE A 167 -3.29 -5.54 -0.26
C ILE A 167 -4.12 -5.37 1.02
N LEU A 168 -5.16 -6.19 1.21
CA LEU A 168 -6.07 -6.05 2.35
C LEU A 168 -5.40 -6.42 3.68
N THR A 169 -4.53 -7.44 3.68
CA THR A 169 -3.76 -7.76 4.89
C THR A 169 -2.66 -6.73 5.16
N GLY A 170 -2.09 -6.10 4.13
CA GLY A 170 -1.26 -4.91 4.27
C GLY A 170 -2.00 -3.73 4.93
N LEU A 171 -3.25 -3.48 4.54
CA LEU A 171 -4.12 -2.47 5.17
C LEU A 171 -4.36 -2.80 6.65
N PHE A 172 -4.67 -4.04 6.98
CA PHE A 172 -4.86 -4.45 8.39
C PHE A 172 -3.57 -4.33 9.21
N ALA A 173 -2.41 -4.56 8.59
CA ALA A 173 -1.14 -4.32 9.23
C ALA A 173 -0.92 -2.81 9.50
N ALA A 174 -1.33 -1.93 8.58
CA ALA A 174 -1.17 -0.47 8.73
C ALA A 174 -2.00 0.10 9.89
N TYR A 175 -3.17 -0.49 10.16
CA TYR A 175 -4.01 -0.19 11.34
C TYR A 175 -3.78 -1.15 12.52
N GLY A 176 -2.69 -1.93 12.47
CA GLY A 176 -2.36 -2.87 13.53
C GLY A 176 -1.79 -2.14 14.75
N ALA A 177 -2.21 -2.55 15.95
CA ALA A 177 -1.66 -2.01 17.19
C ALA A 177 -0.14 -2.25 17.29
N GLU A 178 0.61 -1.25 17.72
CA GLU A 178 2.06 -1.35 17.85
C GLU A 178 2.51 -2.35 18.91
N GLY A 179 3.72 -2.89 18.71
CA GLY A 179 4.31 -3.86 19.63
C GLY A 179 3.57 -5.19 19.69
N THR A 180 2.60 -5.42 18.80
CA THR A 180 1.80 -6.65 18.78
C THR A 180 2.29 -7.63 17.71
N PRO A 181 2.31 -8.95 17.99
CA PRO A 181 2.55 -9.97 16.98
C PRO A 181 1.53 -9.95 15.83
N GLN A 182 0.32 -9.45 16.07
CA GLN A 182 -0.77 -9.42 15.11
C GLN A 182 -0.46 -8.50 13.93
N LYS A 183 0.09 -7.30 14.17
CA LYS A 183 0.52 -6.37 13.12
C LYS A 183 1.51 -7.03 12.16
N TRP A 184 2.55 -7.67 12.71
CA TRP A 184 3.56 -8.38 11.94
C TRP A 184 3.04 -9.67 11.31
N GLY A 185 2.05 -10.32 11.93
CA GLY A 185 1.34 -11.45 11.36
C GLY A 185 0.58 -11.07 10.08
N TRP A 186 -0.15 -9.94 10.10
CA TRP A 186 -0.81 -9.40 8.90
C TRP A 186 0.19 -9.07 7.79
N TYR A 187 1.30 -8.41 8.15
CA TYR A 187 2.37 -8.13 7.21
C TYR A 187 2.98 -9.41 6.60
N ALA A 188 3.23 -10.43 7.42
CA ALA A 188 3.76 -11.71 6.95
C ALA A 188 2.79 -12.42 6.00
N ILE A 189 1.48 -12.39 6.28
CA ILE A 189 0.45 -12.92 5.37
C ILE A 189 0.49 -12.17 4.04
N ALA A 190 0.63 -10.84 4.06
CA ALA A 190 0.76 -10.03 2.85
C ALA A 190 1.99 -10.44 2.02
N CYS A 191 3.15 -10.64 2.66
CA CYS A 191 4.35 -11.11 1.99
C CYS A 191 4.19 -12.52 1.40
N ILE A 192 3.55 -13.45 2.12
CA ILE A 192 3.28 -14.81 1.60
C ILE A 192 2.35 -14.74 0.39
N ALA A 193 1.30 -13.93 0.45
CA ALA A 193 0.40 -13.72 -0.68
C ALA A 193 1.14 -13.12 -1.89
N TYR A 194 2.08 -12.19 -1.66
CA TYR A 194 2.95 -11.67 -2.71
C TYR A 194 3.84 -12.76 -3.34
N LEU A 195 4.37 -13.71 -2.57
CA LEU A 195 5.12 -14.86 -3.11
C LEU A 195 4.25 -15.72 -4.04
N VAL A 196 2.95 -15.84 -3.76
CA VAL A 196 2.00 -16.52 -4.67
C VAL A 196 1.86 -15.75 -5.97
N VAL A 197 1.78 -14.41 -5.93
CA VAL A 197 1.77 -13.56 -7.14
C VAL A 197 3.06 -13.76 -7.96
N ILE A 198 4.22 -13.73 -7.30
CA ILE A 198 5.52 -14.02 -7.94
C ILE A 198 5.50 -15.39 -8.61
N TRP A 199 5.01 -16.42 -7.92
CA TRP A 199 4.94 -17.78 -8.46
C TRP A 199 4.02 -17.86 -9.70
N GLN A 200 2.88 -17.16 -9.68
CA GLN A 200 1.99 -17.09 -10.85
C GLN A 200 2.67 -16.42 -12.04
N LEU A 201 3.36 -15.30 -11.86
CA LEU A 201 3.99 -14.58 -12.97
C LEU A 201 5.30 -15.22 -13.44
N ALA A 202 6.20 -15.52 -12.52
CA ALA A 202 7.56 -15.96 -12.82
C ALA A 202 7.64 -17.42 -13.28
N TYR A 203 6.75 -18.28 -12.79
CA TYR A 203 6.70 -19.69 -13.18
C TYR A 203 5.64 -19.94 -14.28
N HIS A 204 4.35 -19.71 -13.97
CA HIS A 204 3.28 -19.99 -14.94
C HIS A 204 3.29 -19.01 -16.10
N GLY A 205 3.27 -17.71 -15.80
CA GLY A 205 3.22 -16.64 -16.80
C GLY A 205 4.41 -16.72 -17.77
N ARG A 206 5.63 -16.89 -17.25
CA ARG A 206 6.83 -16.99 -18.07
C ARG A 206 6.80 -18.19 -19.02
N GLY A 207 6.41 -19.37 -18.54
CA GLY A 207 6.30 -20.57 -19.38
C GLY A 207 5.28 -20.39 -20.50
N MET A 208 4.10 -19.85 -20.18
CA MET A 208 3.03 -19.59 -21.15
C MET A 208 3.41 -18.53 -22.18
N ALA A 209 4.05 -17.44 -21.74
CA ALA A 209 4.50 -16.37 -22.62
C ALA A 209 5.58 -16.85 -23.61
N MET A 210 6.51 -17.70 -23.16
CA MET A 210 7.53 -18.30 -24.04
C MET A 210 6.93 -19.21 -25.09
N ASN A 211 5.85 -19.94 -24.77
CA ASN A 211 5.13 -20.80 -25.72
C ASN A 211 4.40 -20.00 -26.82
N LYS A 212 4.07 -18.72 -26.58
CA LYS A 212 3.54 -17.81 -27.61
C LYS A 212 4.60 -17.31 -28.60
N GLY A 213 5.88 -17.48 -28.29
CA GLY A 213 7.01 -17.09 -29.12
C GLY A 213 8.03 -16.22 -28.39
N GLY A 214 9.28 -16.23 -28.89
CA GLY A 214 10.40 -15.57 -28.20
C GLY A 214 10.21 -14.06 -28.00
N LYS A 215 9.53 -13.36 -28.92
CA LYS A 215 9.27 -11.91 -28.80
C LYS A 215 8.33 -11.60 -27.62
N VAL A 216 7.19 -12.29 -27.55
CA VAL A 216 6.21 -12.14 -26.45
C VAL A 216 6.82 -12.61 -25.13
N GLY A 217 7.51 -13.74 -25.13
CA GLY A 217 8.19 -14.27 -23.94
C GLY A 217 9.24 -13.31 -23.38
N ASN A 218 10.09 -12.73 -24.23
CA ASN A 218 11.11 -11.76 -23.80
C ASN A 218 10.47 -10.47 -23.28
N PHE A 219 9.43 -9.97 -23.96
CA PHE A 219 8.71 -8.79 -23.49
C PHE A 219 8.04 -9.05 -22.14
N PHE A 220 7.34 -10.17 -21.99
CA PHE A 220 6.72 -10.57 -20.72
C PHE A 220 7.75 -10.68 -19.59
N ALA A 221 8.91 -11.30 -19.87
CA ALA A 221 9.98 -11.40 -18.88
C ALA A 221 10.51 -10.01 -18.46
N ALA A 222 10.63 -9.07 -19.41
CA ALA A 222 11.09 -7.71 -19.12
C ALA A 222 10.05 -6.91 -18.32
N ILE A 223 8.80 -6.84 -18.79
CA ILE A 223 7.76 -6.03 -18.16
C ILE A 223 7.27 -6.65 -16.85
N GLY A 224 7.10 -7.98 -16.80
CA GLY A 224 6.76 -8.70 -15.57
C GLY A 224 7.88 -8.67 -14.54
N GLY A 225 9.15 -8.78 -14.98
CA GLY A 225 10.31 -8.61 -14.10
C GLY A 225 10.40 -7.20 -13.52
N PHE A 226 10.18 -6.17 -14.34
CA PHE A 226 10.06 -4.78 -13.89
C PHE A 226 8.96 -4.62 -12.84
N THR A 227 7.76 -5.14 -13.09
CA THR A 227 6.65 -5.10 -12.13
C THR A 227 7.02 -5.75 -10.80
N LEU A 228 7.56 -6.97 -10.80
CA LEU A 228 7.95 -7.67 -9.58
C LEU A 228 9.08 -6.96 -8.81
N ILE A 229 10.04 -6.36 -9.50
CA ILE A 229 11.10 -5.58 -8.83
C ILE A 229 10.47 -4.37 -8.12
N ILE A 230 9.66 -3.58 -8.84
CA ILE A 230 8.98 -2.41 -8.29
C ILE A 230 8.05 -2.80 -7.13
N TRP A 231 7.26 -3.86 -7.30
CA TRP A 231 6.33 -4.36 -6.28
C TRP A 231 7.02 -4.84 -5.02
N THR A 232 8.26 -5.35 -5.12
CA THR A 232 9.06 -5.73 -3.95
C THR A 232 9.48 -4.52 -3.12
N VAL A 233 9.59 -3.32 -3.72
CA VAL A 233 9.94 -2.10 -2.98
C VAL A 233 8.80 -1.62 -2.09
N TYR A 234 7.53 -1.86 -2.46
CA TYR A 234 6.36 -1.45 -1.66
C TYR A 234 6.35 -2.02 -0.22
N PRO A 235 6.50 -3.35 0.00
CA PRO A 235 6.54 -3.90 1.35
C PRO A 235 7.83 -3.50 2.10
N ILE A 236 8.94 -3.24 1.40
CA ILE A 236 10.16 -2.71 2.05
C ILE A 236 9.89 -1.31 2.61
N ILE A 237 9.29 -0.42 1.81
CA ILE A 237 8.85 0.90 2.27
C ILE A 237 7.87 0.75 3.43
N TRP A 238 6.89 -0.15 3.31
CA TRP A 238 5.92 -0.38 4.37
C TRP A 238 6.59 -0.79 5.67
N GLY A 239 7.54 -1.73 5.62
CA GLY A 239 8.28 -2.20 6.78
C GLY A 239 9.11 -1.10 7.45
N ILE A 240 9.62 -0.12 6.69
CA ILE A 240 10.39 1.02 7.19
C ILE A 240 9.46 2.14 7.71
N ALA A 241 8.34 2.40 7.02
CA ALA A 241 7.39 3.46 7.29
C ALA A 241 6.41 3.08 8.41
N ASP A 242 5.42 2.25 8.08
CA ASP A 242 4.39 1.84 9.01
C ASP A 242 4.94 0.82 10.00
N GLY A 243 5.79 -0.11 9.56
CA GLY A 243 6.35 -1.17 10.40
C GLY A 243 7.28 -0.66 11.49
N SER A 244 8.34 0.08 11.12
CA SER A 244 9.38 0.53 12.04
C SER A 244 9.34 2.03 12.38
N ARG A 245 8.40 2.80 11.81
CA ARG A 245 8.23 4.25 12.05
C ARG A 245 9.47 5.11 11.83
N ASN A 246 10.37 4.64 10.97
CA ASN A 246 11.62 5.34 10.66
C ASN A 246 11.48 6.34 9.51
N MET A 247 10.26 6.54 9.00
CA MET A 247 9.96 7.42 7.89
C MET A 247 8.79 8.34 8.24
N ASN A 248 8.97 9.65 7.99
CA ASN A 248 7.89 10.62 8.23
C ASN A 248 6.81 10.50 7.12
N PRO A 249 5.59 11.07 7.32
CA PRO A 249 4.52 10.96 6.33
C PRO A 249 4.88 11.54 4.94
N ASP A 250 5.71 12.58 4.86
CA ASP A 250 6.10 13.16 3.56
C ASP A 250 6.99 12.21 2.76
N GLU A 251 7.99 11.63 3.41
CA GLU A 251 8.89 10.66 2.81
C GLU A 251 8.12 9.42 2.34
N GLU A 252 7.13 8.97 3.11
CA GLU A 252 6.23 7.88 2.73
C GLU A 252 5.42 8.22 1.48
N ILE A 253 4.81 9.40 1.44
CA ILE A 253 4.06 9.89 0.28
C ILE A 253 4.95 9.93 -0.95
N ILE A 254 6.15 10.49 -0.84
CA ILE A 254 7.10 10.63 -1.97
C ILE A 254 7.56 9.27 -2.46
N ALA A 255 7.90 8.35 -1.55
CA ALA A 255 8.37 7.02 -1.92
C ALA A 255 7.29 6.24 -2.69
N TYR A 256 6.05 6.21 -2.20
CA TYR A 256 4.96 5.55 -2.92
C TYR A 256 4.53 6.28 -4.19
N ALA A 257 4.62 7.62 -4.23
CA ALA A 257 4.38 8.42 -5.43
C ALA A 257 5.31 8.02 -6.57
N ILE A 258 6.61 7.88 -6.29
CA ILE A 258 7.61 7.44 -7.28
C ILE A 258 7.27 6.04 -7.79
N LEU A 259 6.98 5.10 -6.88
CA LEU A 259 6.63 3.73 -7.27
C LEU A 259 5.36 3.68 -8.11
N ASP A 260 4.33 4.44 -7.75
CA ASP A 260 3.06 4.45 -8.47
C ASP A 260 3.22 5.03 -9.87
N ILE A 261 4.04 6.07 -10.07
CA ILE A 261 4.36 6.60 -11.41
C ILE A 261 5.06 5.52 -12.27
N LEU A 262 5.97 4.74 -11.67
CA LEU A 262 6.64 3.65 -12.37
C LEU A 262 5.68 2.50 -12.69
N ALA A 263 4.89 2.07 -11.71
CA ALA A 263 4.03 0.90 -11.78
C ALA A 263 2.75 1.10 -12.59
N LYS A 264 2.29 2.36 -12.78
CA LYS A 264 1.01 2.65 -13.43
C LYS A 264 1.19 3.33 -14.80
N PRO A 265 1.53 4.64 -14.91
CA PRO A 265 1.63 5.28 -16.23
C PRO A 265 2.85 4.82 -17.02
N ILE A 266 4.01 4.59 -16.41
CA ILE A 266 5.20 4.11 -17.15
C ILE A 266 5.00 2.67 -17.61
N PHE A 267 4.57 1.78 -16.72
CA PHE A 267 4.15 0.43 -17.08
C PHE A 267 3.10 0.44 -18.19
N GLY A 268 2.03 1.23 -18.03
CA GLY A 268 0.91 1.30 -18.96
C GLY A 268 1.34 1.78 -20.33
N ALA A 269 2.15 2.84 -20.41
CA ALA A 269 2.72 3.30 -21.67
C ALA A 269 3.56 2.21 -22.33
N TRP A 270 4.44 1.56 -21.56
CA TRP A 270 5.30 0.49 -22.08
C TRP A 270 4.49 -0.69 -22.62
N LEU A 271 3.45 -1.11 -21.91
CA LEU A 271 2.53 -2.16 -22.35
C LEU A 271 1.79 -1.77 -23.63
N LEU A 272 1.18 -0.58 -23.65
CA LEU A 272 0.37 -0.12 -24.77
C LEU A 272 1.19 0.08 -26.04
N PHE A 273 2.38 0.66 -25.97
CA PHE A 273 3.23 0.83 -27.16
C PHE A 273 3.79 -0.49 -27.67
N THR A 274 4.20 -1.40 -26.78
CA THR A 274 4.88 -2.62 -27.23
C THR A 274 3.90 -3.64 -27.79
N HIS A 275 2.72 -3.85 -27.16
CA HIS A 275 1.75 -4.85 -27.64
C HIS A 275 1.20 -4.51 -29.03
N GLN A 276 1.07 -3.22 -29.38
CA GLN A 276 0.65 -2.78 -30.72
C GLN A 276 1.60 -3.31 -31.82
N SER A 277 2.87 -3.53 -31.49
CA SER A 277 3.88 -4.11 -32.40
C SER A 277 3.95 -5.64 -32.39
N MET A 278 3.08 -6.31 -31.61
CA MET A 278 3.08 -7.76 -31.38
C MET A 278 1.68 -8.34 -31.57
N PRO A 279 1.28 -8.67 -32.80
CA PRO A 279 -0.04 -9.24 -33.08
C PRO A 279 -0.34 -10.52 -32.27
N GLU A 280 0.69 -11.29 -31.92
CA GLU A 280 0.59 -12.54 -31.15
C GLU A 280 0.23 -12.31 -29.67
N SER A 281 0.34 -11.07 -29.20
CA SER A 281 -0.05 -10.67 -27.85
C SER A 281 -1.52 -10.21 -27.74
N ASN A 282 -2.20 -10.06 -28.88
CA ASN A 282 -3.57 -9.56 -28.90
C ASN A 282 -4.54 -10.54 -28.24
N VAL A 283 -5.42 -9.99 -27.42
CA VAL A 283 -6.60 -10.68 -26.90
C VAL A 283 -7.79 -10.15 -27.69
N GLU A 284 -8.41 -11.01 -28.49
CA GLU A 284 -9.60 -10.65 -29.25
C GLU A 284 -10.87 -11.03 -28.46
N LEU A 285 -11.64 -10.00 -28.10
CA LEU A 285 -12.96 -10.17 -27.48
C LEU A 285 -14.03 -10.35 -28.57
N GLY A 286 -14.72 -11.49 -28.53
CA GLY A 286 -15.85 -11.81 -29.41
C GLY A 286 -17.21 -11.71 -28.72
N GLY A 287 -18.28 -11.84 -29.52
CA GLY A 287 -19.66 -11.92 -29.03
C GLY A 287 -20.11 -10.69 -28.25
N PHE A 288 -20.83 -10.93 -27.15
CA PHE A 288 -21.41 -9.88 -26.29
C PHE A 288 -20.41 -8.78 -25.90
N TRP A 289 -19.17 -9.15 -25.61
CA TRP A 289 -18.15 -8.24 -25.08
C TRP A 289 -17.66 -7.20 -26.11
N SER A 290 -17.82 -7.46 -27.41
CA SER A 290 -17.43 -6.50 -28.46
C SER A 290 -18.58 -6.01 -29.32
N GLN A 291 -19.67 -6.77 -29.42
CA GLN A 291 -20.81 -6.50 -30.30
C GLN A 291 -22.12 -6.19 -29.55
N GLY A 292 -22.15 -6.34 -28.22
CA GLY A 292 -23.36 -6.20 -27.41
C GLY A 292 -24.29 -7.42 -27.52
N LEU A 293 -25.49 -7.33 -26.94
CA LEU A 293 -26.50 -8.38 -27.09
C LEU A 293 -26.96 -8.44 -28.55
N SER A 294 -26.38 -9.34 -29.35
CA SER A 294 -26.95 -9.74 -30.64
C SER A 294 -28.30 -10.41 -30.37
N GLY A 295 -29.32 -10.11 -31.17
CA GLY A 295 -30.64 -10.76 -31.11
C GLY A 295 -30.64 -12.23 -31.54
N GLU A 296 -29.57 -12.98 -31.27
CA GLU A 296 -29.44 -14.42 -31.51
C GLU A 296 -30.36 -15.17 -30.52
N GLY A 297 -31.64 -15.20 -30.89
CA GLY A 297 -32.74 -15.71 -30.08
C GLY A 297 -34.12 -15.35 -30.64
N GLN A 298 -34.23 -14.39 -31.57
CA GLN A 298 -35.45 -14.23 -32.38
C GLN A 298 -35.47 -15.28 -33.50
N ILE A 299 -35.72 -16.53 -33.13
CA ILE A 299 -36.30 -17.48 -34.08
C ILE A 299 -37.68 -16.92 -34.42
N ARG A 300 -37.86 -16.44 -35.65
CA ARG A 300 -39.19 -16.27 -36.22
C ARG A 300 -39.77 -17.67 -36.44
N VAL A 301 -40.42 -18.22 -35.43
CA VAL A 301 -41.34 -19.36 -35.59
C VAL A 301 -42.65 -18.76 -36.06
N GLY A 302 -42.94 -18.90 -37.35
CA GLY A 302 -44.17 -18.42 -37.97
C GLY A 302 -43.87 -17.73 -39.28
N ASP A 303 -43.86 -18.51 -40.36
CA ASP A 303 -44.56 -18.21 -41.62
C ASP A 303 -44.48 -19.44 -42.56
N ASP A 304 -44.76 -20.65 -42.02
CA ASP A 304 -44.97 -21.88 -42.81
C ASP A 304 -46.48 -22.27 -42.82
N GLU A 305 -47.38 -21.28 -42.82
CA GLU A 305 -48.80 -21.51 -43.14
C GLU A 305 -49.35 -20.34 -43.96
N GLU A 306 -49.20 -20.42 -45.29
CA GLU A 306 -50.13 -19.95 -46.33
C GLU A 306 -49.41 -20.12 -47.69
N GLY A 307 -49.58 -21.24 -48.37
CA GLY A 307 -50.64 -21.30 -49.36
C GLY A 307 -50.49 -22.55 -50.23
N ALA A 308 -51.62 -23.25 -50.33
CA ALA A 308 -51.91 -24.33 -51.28
C ALA A 308 -51.91 -23.85 -52.75
#